data_AF-A0A962TL57-F1
#
_entry.id   AF-A0A962TL57-F1
#
_cell.length_a   1.000
_cell.length_b   1.000
_cell.length_c   1.000
_cell.angle_alpha   90.00
_cell.angle_beta   90.00
_cell.angle_gamma   90.00
#
_symmetry.space_group_name_H-M   'P 1'
#
loop_
_entity.id
_entity.type
_entity.pdbx_description
1 polymer ?
#
loop_
_entity_poly.entity_id
_entity_poly.type
_entity_poly.pdbx_seq_one_letter_code
_entity_poly.pdbx_strand_id
1 'polypeptide(L)'
;MITVTQLKAARALLGMDQRALAKAADLSLPTIQRMERSNGTIRGNVDSLVKLITALEAAGVELIGEGAVSEGGGRGVRLKR
;
A
#
# COMPACT_ATOMS: atom_id res chain seq x y z
N MET A 1 6.47 -2.61 8.02
CA MET A 1 6.82 -1.30 7.42
C MET A 1 6.59 -1.41 5.93
N ILE A 2 5.74 -0.57 5.32
CA ILE A 2 5.33 -0.72 3.90
C ILE A 2 6.33 -0.03 2.97
N THR A 3 6.68 -0.69 1.87
CA THR A 3 7.53 -0.10 0.82
C THR A 3 6.70 0.61 -0.26
N VAL A 4 7.34 1.51 -0.98
CA VAL A 4 6.73 2.23 -2.10
C VAL A 4 6.32 1.27 -3.21
N THR A 5 7.09 0.21 -3.46
CA THR A 5 6.75 -0.81 -4.45
C THR A 5 5.54 -1.64 -4.02
N GLN A 6 5.42 -1.98 -2.73
CA GLN A 6 4.24 -2.64 -2.18
C GLN A 6 2.99 -1.77 -2.34
N LEU A 7 3.08 -0.47 -2.02
CA LEU A 7 1.98 0.46 -2.22
C LEU A 7 1.51 0.52 -3.69
N LYS A 8 2.46 0.70 -4.62
CA LYS A 8 2.15 0.78 -6.05
C LYS A 8 1.57 -0.53 -6.58
N ALA A 9 2.07 -1.67 -6.10
CA ALA A 9 1.54 -2.99 -6.46
C ALA A 9 0.11 -3.19 -5.92
N ALA A 10 -0.12 -2.87 -4.65
CA ALA A 10 -1.45 -2.93 -4.02
C ALA A 10 -2.46 -2.07 -4.80
N ARG A 11 -2.07 -0.84 -5.14
CA ARG A 11 -2.91 0.06 -5.93
C ARG A 11 -3.22 -0.50 -7.33
N ALA A 12 -2.21 -1.07 -7.99
CA ALA A 12 -2.39 -1.69 -9.31
C ALA A 12 -3.32 -2.93 -9.25
N LEU A 13 -3.19 -3.76 -8.22
CA LEU A 13 -4.08 -4.92 -7.98
C LEU A 13 -5.54 -4.48 -7.80
N LEU A 14 -5.76 -3.36 -7.12
CA LEU A 14 -7.08 -2.77 -6.90
C LEU A 14 -7.63 -2.00 -8.11
N GLY A 15 -6.86 -1.83 -9.19
CA GLY A 15 -7.25 -0.99 -10.33
C GLY A 15 -7.43 0.49 -9.98
N MET A 16 -6.86 0.95 -8.86
CA MET A 16 -7.01 2.32 -8.37
C MET A 16 -5.99 3.26 -9.02
N ASP A 17 -6.39 4.49 -9.31
CA ASP A 17 -5.44 5.58 -9.52
C ASP A 17 -5.06 6.25 -8.19
N GLN A 18 -4.13 7.21 -8.22
CA GLN A 18 -3.69 7.91 -7.01
C GLN A 18 -4.82 8.70 -6.33
N ARG A 19 -5.82 9.17 -7.09
CA ARG A 19 -6.93 9.97 -6.57
C ARG A 19 -7.97 9.08 -5.88
N ALA A 20 -8.26 7.91 -6.45
CA ALA A 20 -9.10 6.89 -5.86
C ALA A 20 -8.51 6.40 -4.53
N LEU A 21 -7.21 6.12 -4.50
CA LEU A 21 -6.52 5.74 -3.26
C LEU A 21 -6.53 6.88 -2.23
N ALA A 22 -6.25 8.12 -2.64
CA ALA A 22 -6.31 9.28 -1.75
C ALA A 22 -7.69 9.43 -1.10
N LYS A 23 -8.76 9.28 -1.90
CA LYS A 23 -10.14 9.30 -1.41
C LYS A 23 -10.43 8.14 -0.45
N ALA A 24 -10.03 6.92 -0.79
CA ALA A 24 -10.26 5.73 0.04
C ALA A 24 -9.53 5.83 1.40
N ALA A 25 -8.33 6.41 1.40
CA ALA A 25 -7.51 6.58 2.60
C ALA A 25 -7.82 7.85 3.39
N ASP A 26 -8.76 8.69 2.98
CA ASP A 26 -8.99 10.01 3.60
C ASP A 26 -7.68 10.83 3.73
N LEU A 27 -6.92 10.86 2.63
CA LEU A 27 -5.66 11.60 2.51
C LEU A 27 -5.72 12.52 1.30
N SER A 28 -4.92 13.60 1.33
CA SER A 28 -4.79 14.48 0.18
C SER A 28 -4.01 13.79 -0.96
N LEU A 29 -4.37 14.08 -2.21
CA LEU A 29 -3.64 13.59 -3.38
C LEU A 29 -2.12 13.91 -3.32
N PRO A 30 -1.67 15.12 -2.90
CA PRO A 30 -0.25 15.40 -2.73
C PRO A 30 0.45 14.48 -1.71
N THR A 31 -0.25 14.03 -0.67
CA THR A 31 0.29 13.07 0.30
C THR A 31 0.54 11.71 -0.34
N ILE A 32 -0.44 11.15 -1.06
CA ILE A 32 -0.24 9.89 -1.81
C ILE A 32 0.88 10.03 -2.84
N GLN A 33 0.90 11.12 -3.60
CA GLN A 33 1.97 11.38 -4.57
C GLN A 33 3.35 11.45 -3.93
N ARG A 34 3.49 12.10 -2.77
CA ARG A 34 4.75 12.15 -2.02
C ARG A 34 5.18 10.77 -1.53
N MET A 35 4.24 9.97 -1.03
CA MET A 35 4.48 8.59 -0.63
C MET A 35 4.97 7.74 -1.80
N GLU A 36 4.31 7.81 -2.97
CA GLU A 36 4.69 7.03 -4.15
C GLU A 36 5.97 7.51 -4.87
N ARG A 37 6.38 8.77 -4.68
CA ARG A 37 7.65 9.30 -5.20
C ARG A 37 8.86 8.98 -4.33
N SER A 38 8.65 8.49 -3.11
CA SER A 38 9.76 8.12 -2.22
C SER A 38 10.50 6.88 -2.74
N ASN A 39 11.70 6.63 -2.24
CA ASN A 39 12.44 5.38 -2.50
C ASN A 39 12.46 4.49 -1.26
N GLY A 40 12.33 3.17 -1.47
CA GLY A 40 12.35 2.19 -0.39
C GLY A 40 11.08 2.25 0.47
N THR A 41 11.25 2.50 1.76
CA THR A 41 10.15 2.62 2.72
C THR A 41 9.41 3.94 2.57
N ILE A 42 8.08 3.91 2.64
CA ILE A 42 7.26 5.12 2.72
C ILE A 42 7.56 5.89 4.01
N ARG A 43 7.91 7.17 3.87
CA ARG A 43 8.08 8.09 4.99
C ARG A 43 6.81 8.92 5.20
N GLY A 44 6.36 9.02 6.45
CA GLY A 44 5.16 9.77 6.82
C GLY A 44 4.92 9.73 8.32
N ASN A 45 3.95 10.51 8.79
CA ASN A 45 3.46 10.34 10.16
C ASN A 45 2.69 9.02 10.28
N VAL A 46 2.60 8.50 11.51
CA VAL A 46 1.98 7.21 11.79
C VAL A 46 0.50 7.21 11.40
N ASP A 47 -0.23 8.29 11.69
CA ASP A 47 -1.65 8.43 11.37
C ASP A 47 -1.95 8.23 9.87
N SER A 48 -1.19 8.89 8.99
CA SER A 48 -1.37 8.74 7.54
C SER A 48 -1.02 7.34 7.05
N LEU A 49 -0.03 6.69 7.67
CA LEU A 49 0.33 5.31 7.33
C LEU A 49 -0.77 4.33 7.74
N VAL A 50 -1.37 4.53 8.92
CA VAL A 50 -2.49 3.72 9.41
C VAL A 50 -3.68 3.88 8.47
N LYS A 51 -4.10 5.12 8.17
CA LYS A 51 -5.18 5.40 7.22
C LYS A 51 -4.97 4.72 5.86
N LEU A 52 -3.76 4.78 5.33
CA LEU A 52 -3.41 4.14 4.06
C LEU A 52 -3.53 2.62 4.12
N ILE A 53 -2.96 1.99 5.15
CA ILE A 53 -2.98 0.52 5.31
C ILE A 53 -4.42 0.04 5.47
N THR A 54 -5.20 0.67 6.36
CA THR A 54 -6.59 0.30 6.60
C THR A 54 -7.45 0.45 5.34
N ALA A 55 -7.21 1.48 4.52
CA ALA A 55 -7.93 1.64 3.26
C ALA A 55 -7.60 0.55 2.22
N LEU A 56 -6.34 0.10 2.16
CA LEU A 56 -5.94 -1.02 1.29
C LEU A 56 -6.59 -2.33 1.75
N GLU A 57 -6.58 -2.59 3.06
CA GLU A 57 -7.22 -3.76 3.68
C GLU A 57 -8.73 -3.77 3.43
N ALA A 58 -9.40 -2.64 3.67
CA ALA A 58 -10.83 -2.49 3.42
C ALA A 58 -11.20 -2.65 1.93
N ALA A 59 -10.27 -2.33 1.02
CA ALA A 59 -10.44 -2.55 -0.42
C ALA A 59 -10.16 -4.00 -0.85
N GLY A 60 -9.69 -4.87 0.07
CA GLY A 60 -9.45 -6.29 -0.18
C GLY A 60 -7.99 -6.67 -0.44
N VAL A 61 -7.02 -5.78 -0.16
CA VAL A 61 -5.59 -6.12 -0.22
C VAL A 61 -5.08 -6.51 1.16
N GLU A 62 -4.46 -7.69 1.25
CA GLU A 62 -3.68 -8.09 2.41
C GLU A 62 -2.20 -7.75 2.20
N LEU A 63 -1.62 -6.98 3.13
CA LEU A 63 -0.19 -6.65 3.10
C LEU A 63 0.62 -7.68 3.90
N ILE A 64 1.39 -8.49 3.19
CA ILE A 64 2.26 -9.49 3.82
C ILE A 64 3.56 -8.83 4.28
N GLY A 65 3.86 -8.98 5.57
CA GLY A 65 5.10 -8.47 6.18
C GLY A 65 6.36 -9.12 5.63
N GLU A 66 7.50 -8.47 5.82
CA GLU A 66 8.79 -9.04 5.43
C GLU A 66 9.05 -10.37 6.16
N GLY A 67 9.36 -11.43 5.40
CA GLY A 67 9.60 -12.76 5.95
C GLY A 67 8.34 -13.48 6.44
N ALA A 68 7.16 -12.85 6.39
CA ALA A 68 5.92 -13.48 6.81
C ALA A 68 5.48 -14.55 5.80
N VAL A 69 4.86 -15.60 6.33
CA VAL A 69 4.21 -16.64 5.53
C VAL A 69 2.83 -16.13 5.12
N SER A 70 2.45 -16.35 3.86
CA SER A 70 1.09 -16.07 3.38
C SER A 70 0.20 -17.26 3.72
N GLU A 71 -0.40 -17.24 4.91
CA GLU A 71 -1.22 -18.36 5.40
C GLU A 71 -2.60 -18.41 4.72
N GLY A 72 -3.19 -17.25 4.39
CA GLY A 72 -4.48 -17.15 3.70
C GLY A 72 -4.45 -17.66 2.25
N GLY A 73 -3.26 -17.81 1.65
CA GLY A 73 -3.09 -18.23 0.26
C GLY A 73 -3.64 -17.22 -0.76
N GLY A 74 -3.98 -17.71 -1.96
CA GLY A 74 -4.49 -16.89 -3.05
C GLY A 74 -3.47 -16.56 -4.14
N ARG A 75 -3.92 -15.89 -5.20
CA ARG A 75 -3.05 -15.47 -6.31
C ARG A 75 -2.27 -14.23 -5.89
N GLY A 76 -0.94 -14.33 -5.89
CA GLY A 76 -0.07 -13.24 -5.49
C GLY A 76 1.25 -13.22 -6.25
N VAL A 77 2.01 -12.14 -6.06
CA VAL A 77 3.35 -11.96 -6.63
C VAL A 77 4.32 -11.56 -5.53
N ARG A 78 5.54 -12.10 -5.57
CA ARG A 78 6.64 -11.69 -4.70
C ARG A 78 7.94 -11.64 -5.50
N LEU A 79 8.87 -10.78 -5.06
CA LEU A 79 10.23 -10.82 -5.59
C LEU A 79 10.91 -12.13 -5.19
N LYS A 80 11.69 -12.69 -6.12
CA LYS A 80 12.56 -13.83 -5.83
C LYS A 80 13.73 -13.34 -4.95
N ARG A 81 14.15 -14.19 -4.01
CA ARG A 81 15.40 -13.99 -3.27
C ARG A 81 16.59 -14.46 -4.08
#